data_AF-A0AA50E006-F1
#
_entry.id   AF-A0AA50E006-F1
#
_cell.length_a   1.000
_cell.length_b   1.000
_cell.length_c   1.000
_cell.angle_alpha   90.00
_cell.angle_beta   90.00
_cell.angle_gamma   90.00
#
_symmetry.space_group_name_H-M   'P 1'
#
loop_
_entity.id
_entity.type
_entity.pdbx_description
1 polymer ?
#
loop_
_entity_poly.entity_id
_entity_poly.type
_entity_poly.pdbx_seq_one_letter_code
_entity_poly.pdbx_strand_id
1 'polypeptide(L)'
;MQQTCAQPPVVIASSLVAAIAVRTAVQYPELFASLILATPTGLSDFGEDYRSNFFAQLVSVPVLDRFIYTTGIANTAGIVNFLEQRQFAQARRIYPEIIDAYLESATQPRAEYAALSFVRGDLCFDLAQFIPDLTIATAILWGEYAQFTPWRSGVV
;
A
#
# COMPACT_ATOMS: atom_id res chain seq x y z
N MET A 1 19.59 13.59 -2.82
CA MET A 1 18.15 13.92 -2.84
C MET A 1 18.00 15.43 -2.81
N GLN A 2 17.05 16.00 -3.55
CA GLN A 2 16.70 17.42 -3.41
C GLN A 2 15.66 17.57 -2.30
N GLN A 3 15.88 18.54 -1.41
CA GLN A 3 14.98 18.87 -0.32
C GLN A 3 13.70 19.49 -0.92
N THR A 4 12.56 18.80 -0.81
CA THR A 4 11.26 19.28 -1.35
C THR A 4 10.56 20.23 -0.39
N CYS A 5 10.95 20.24 0.89
CA CYS A 5 10.39 21.08 1.95
C CYS A 5 11.51 21.94 2.57
N ALA A 6 11.18 23.17 2.99
CA ALA A 6 12.16 24.05 3.63
C ALA A 6 12.71 23.49 4.95
N GLN A 7 11.92 22.65 5.64
CA GLN A 7 12.27 21.96 6.87
C GLN A 7 11.76 20.51 6.78
N PRO A 8 12.34 19.56 7.56
CA PRO A 8 11.85 18.19 7.61
C PRO A 8 10.36 18.14 7.99
N PRO A 9 9.48 17.56 7.16
CA PRO A 9 8.05 17.51 7.44
C PRO A 9 7.66 16.38 8.40
N VAL A 10 6.46 16.49 8.98
CA VAL A 10 5.73 15.34 9.52
C VAL A 10 5.10 14.58 8.35
N VAL A 11 5.40 13.30 8.23
CA VAL A 11 4.87 12.46 7.15
C VAL A 11 3.75 11.57 7.68
N ILE A 12 2.59 11.66 7.04
CA ILE A 12 1.44 10.80 7.29
C ILE A 12 1.30 9.88 6.08
N ALA A 13 1.33 8.57 6.32
CA ALA A 13 1.27 7.59 5.25
C ALA A 13 0.52 6.33 5.70
N SER A 14 0.07 5.54 4.73
CA SER A 14 -0.63 4.28 5.00
C SER A 14 -0.12 3.14 4.13
N SER A 15 -0.26 1.91 4.62
CA SER A 15 -0.02 0.69 3.85
C SER A 15 1.39 0.66 3.22
N LEU A 16 1.53 0.28 1.95
CA LEU A 16 2.81 0.20 1.24
C LEU A 16 3.55 1.54 1.19
N VAL A 17 2.84 2.66 1.07
CA VAL A 17 3.48 4.00 1.08
C VAL A 17 4.12 4.28 2.44
N ALA A 18 3.49 3.84 3.54
CA ALA A 18 4.07 3.94 4.88
C ALA A 18 5.32 3.07 5.03
N ALA A 19 5.32 1.86 4.47
CA ALA A 19 6.51 1.02 4.47
C ALA A 19 7.68 1.67 3.71
N ILE A 20 7.40 2.27 2.55
CA ILE A 20 8.41 3.01 1.76
C ILE A 20 8.93 4.22 2.55
N ALA A 21 8.05 4.93 3.27
CA ALA A 21 8.45 6.02 4.14
C ALA A 21 9.39 5.55 5.26
N VAL A 22 9.09 4.41 5.92
CA VAL A 22 9.99 3.81 6.93
C VAL A 22 11.36 3.52 6.33
N ARG A 23 11.42 2.81 5.19
CA ARG A 23 12.68 2.49 4.54
C ARG A 23 13.48 3.74 4.17
N THR A 24 12.80 4.80 3.73
CA THR A 24 13.44 6.08 3.41
C THR A 24 13.94 6.79 4.67
N ALA A 25 13.18 6.77 5.76
CA ALA A 25 13.55 7.38 7.04
C ALA A 25 14.69 6.64 7.75
N VAL A 26 14.81 5.32 7.58
CA VAL A 26 15.99 4.55 8.03
C VAL A 26 17.25 5.01 7.28
N GLN A 27 17.14 5.23 5.98
CA GLN A 27 18.29 5.60 5.15
C GLN A 27 18.66 7.08 5.26
N TYR A 28 17.68 7.96 5.41
CA TYR A 28 17.81 9.42 5.39
C TYR A 28 16.97 10.07 6.50
N PRO A 29 17.27 9.80 7.79
CA PRO A 29 16.47 10.27 8.92
C PRO A 29 16.32 11.80 8.95
N GLU A 30 17.33 12.54 8.50
CA GLU A 30 17.34 14.01 8.47
C GLU A 30 16.24 14.62 7.57
N LEU A 31 15.63 13.83 6.69
CA LEU A 31 14.55 14.28 5.82
C LEU A 31 13.18 14.31 6.51
N PHE A 32 13.06 13.79 7.74
CA PHE A 32 11.79 13.62 8.43
C PHE A 32 11.82 14.25 9.82
N ALA A 33 10.77 14.99 10.18
CA ALA A 33 10.59 15.43 11.57
C ALA A 33 9.95 14.33 12.43
N SER A 34 8.94 13.65 11.90
CA SER A 34 8.28 12.50 12.53
C SER A 34 7.41 11.76 11.53
N LEU A 35 6.97 10.55 11.90
CA LEU A 35 6.10 9.69 11.10
C LEU A 35 4.79 9.37 11.83
N ILE A 36 3.67 9.40 11.11
CA ILE A 36 2.37 8.87 11.55
C ILE A 36 1.90 7.86 10.50
N LEU A 37 1.93 6.57 10.85
CA LEU A 37 1.80 5.47 9.91
C LEU A 37 0.54 4.66 10.19
N ALA A 38 -0.38 4.58 9.24
CA ALA A 38 -1.57 3.74 9.34
C ALA A 38 -1.33 2.38 8.67
N THR A 39 -1.32 1.31 9.48
CA THR A 39 -1.13 -0.09 9.05
C THR A 39 -0.01 -0.23 8.00
N PRO A 40 1.23 0.18 8.30
CA PRO A 40 2.35 0.01 7.38
C PRO A 40 2.57 -1.47 7.05
N THR A 41 2.80 -1.77 5.78
CA THR A 41 3.01 -3.13 5.28
C THR A 41 3.89 -3.11 4.05
N GLY A 42 4.97 -3.90 4.04
CA GLY A 42 5.78 -4.16 2.86
C GLY A 42 5.19 -5.24 1.95
N LEU A 43 4.08 -5.86 2.39
CA LEU A 43 3.31 -6.93 1.71
C LEU A 43 4.03 -8.28 1.65
N SER A 44 5.33 -8.31 1.91
CA SER A 44 6.17 -9.51 2.11
C SER A 44 6.76 -9.52 3.53
N ASP A 45 5.97 -9.08 4.51
CA ASP A 45 6.45 -8.87 5.88
C ASP A 45 6.61 -10.19 6.63
N PHE A 46 7.56 -10.24 7.57
CA PHE A 46 7.81 -11.41 8.44
C PHE A 46 8.30 -12.65 7.67
N GLY A 47 9.02 -12.45 6.57
CA GLY A 47 9.53 -13.53 5.73
C GLY A 47 8.48 -14.19 4.83
N GLU A 48 7.26 -13.66 4.75
CA GLU A 48 6.25 -14.10 3.81
C GLU A 48 6.61 -13.70 2.37
N ASP A 49 6.46 -14.61 1.40
CA ASP A 49 6.63 -14.28 0.00
C ASP A 49 5.29 -13.90 -0.63
N TYR A 50 5.04 -12.60 -0.81
CA TYR A 50 3.88 -12.09 -1.53
C TYR A 50 3.68 -12.75 -2.92
N ARG A 51 4.76 -13.16 -3.59
CA ARG A 51 4.69 -13.81 -4.91
C ARG A 51 4.12 -15.23 -4.85
N SER A 52 4.12 -15.86 -3.68
CA SER A 52 3.44 -17.14 -3.45
C SER A 52 1.91 -16.99 -3.43
N ASN A 53 1.40 -15.77 -3.27
CA ASN A 53 -0.02 -15.48 -3.17
C ASN A 53 -0.72 -15.60 -4.54
N PHE A 54 -1.92 -16.18 -4.56
CA PHE A 54 -2.64 -16.57 -5.79
C PHE A 54 -2.82 -15.43 -6.81
N PHE A 55 -2.95 -14.18 -6.34
CA PHE A 55 -3.07 -13.00 -7.20
C PHE A 55 -1.78 -12.66 -7.96
N ALA A 56 -0.60 -12.94 -7.40
CA ALA A 56 0.67 -12.70 -8.08
C ALA A 56 0.90 -13.69 -9.23
N GLN A 57 0.43 -14.93 -9.07
CA GLN A 57 0.56 -15.97 -10.10
C GLN A 57 -0.34 -15.70 -11.32
N LEU A 58 -1.54 -15.16 -11.12
CA LEU A 58 -2.52 -14.88 -12.19
C LEU A 58 -2.07 -13.78 -13.17
N VAL A 59 -1.13 -12.92 -12.76
CA VAL A 59 -0.67 -11.73 -13.54
C VAL A 59 0.65 -12.00 -14.29
N SER A 60 1.17 -13.23 -14.24
CA SER A 60 2.46 -13.62 -14.84
C SER A 60 2.45 -13.74 -16.38
N VAL A 61 1.29 -13.59 -17.05
CA VAL A 61 1.17 -13.60 -18.52
C VAL A 61 0.98 -12.18 -19.05
N PRO A 62 2.00 -11.58 -19.71
CA PRO A 62 1.88 -10.25 -20.31
C PRO A 62 0.72 -10.21 -21.32
N VAL A 63 -0.07 -9.14 -21.33
CA VAL A 63 -1.26 -8.86 -22.17
C VAL A 63 -2.59 -9.34 -21.57
N LEU A 64 -2.63 -10.50 -20.91
CA LEU A 64 -3.84 -10.97 -20.23
C LEU A 64 -4.16 -10.10 -19.00
N ASP A 65 -3.10 -9.63 -18.35
CA ASP A 65 -3.09 -8.74 -17.19
C ASP A 65 -3.78 -7.39 -17.42
N ARG A 66 -3.54 -6.75 -18.57
CA ARG A 66 -4.10 -5.43 -18.91
C ARG A 66 -5.59 -5.51 -19.24
N PHE A 67 -6.01 -6.60 -19.88
CA PHE A 67 -7.43 -6.88 -20.14
C PHE A 67 -8.17 -7.17 -18.84
N ILE A 68 -7.61 -8.03 -17.96
CA ILE A 68 -8.15 -8.30 -16.61
C ILE A 68 -8.21 -7.03 -15.76
N TYR A 69 -7.19 -6.16 -15.81
CA TYR A 69 -7.22 -4.89 -15.09
C TYR A 69 -8.34 -3.98 -15.59
N THR A 70 -8.48 -3.79 -16.91
CA THR A 70 -9.52 -2.91 -17.46
C THR A 70 -10.95 -3.46 -17.29
N THR A 71 -11.15 -4.77 -17.44
CA THR A 71 -12.50 -5.38 -17.30
C THR A 71 -12.87 -5.81 -15.89
N GLY A 72 -11.89 -6.08 -15.01
CA GLY A 72 -12.12 -6.56 -13.65
C GLY A 72 -11.92 -5.51 -12.55
N ILE A 73 -11.11 -4.47 -12.79
CA ILE A 73 -10.68 -3.52 -11.74
C ILE A 73 -11.00 -2.08 -12.11
N ALA A 74 -10.69 -1.62 -13.33
CA ALA A 74 -10.88 -0.23 -13.74
C ALA A 74 -12.34 0.07 -14.20
N ASN A 75 -13.31 -0.41 -13.43
CA ASN A 75 -14.73 -0.09 -13.58
C ASN A 75 -15.39 0.00 -12.21
N THR A 76 -16.58 0.61 -12.16
CA THR A 76 -17.31 0.87 -10.91
C THR A 76 -17.51 -0.40 -10.08
N ALA A 77 -17.91 -1.52 -10.69
CA ALA A 77 -18.16 -2.76 -9.96
C ALA A 77 -16.88 -3.35 -9.36
N GLY A 78 -15.78 -3.34 -10.12
CA GLY A 78 -14.46 -3.76 -9.65
C GLY A 78 -13.96 -2.92 -8.47
N ILE A 79 -14.12 -1.59 -8.56
CA ILE A 79 -13.74 -0.65 -7.49
C ILE A 79 -14.58 -0.86 -6.23
N VAL A 80 -15.90 -0.96 -6.36
CA VAL A 80 -16.79 -1.23 -5.22
C VAL A 80 -16.39 -2.52 -4.52
N ASN A 81 -16.23 -3.61 -5.28
CA ASN A 81 -15.81 -4.89 -4.71
C ASN A 81 -14.44 -4.80 -4.04
N PHE A 82 -13.47 -4.10 -4.64
CA PHE A 82 -12.17 -3.87 -4.00
C PHE A 82 -12.28 -3.08 -2.69
N LEU A 83 -13.05 -1.99 -2.69
CA LEU A 83 -13.22 -1.14 -1.50
C LEU A 83 -13.91 -1.91 -0.37
N GLU A 84 -14.96 -2.67 -0.67
CA GLU A 84 -15.72 -3.46 0.30
C GLU A 84 -14.90 -4.62 0.87
N GLN A 85 -14.17 -5.35 0.02
CA GLN A 85 -13.50 -6.58 0.44
C GLN A 85 -12.10 -6.32 1.02
N ARG A 86 -11.44 -5.23 0.61
CA ARG A 86 -10.00 -5.02 0.89
C ARG A 86 -9.66 -3.72 1.63
N GLN A 87 -10.44 -2.65 1.48
CA GLN A 87 -10.05 -1.33 2.02
C GLN A 87 -10.88 -0.90 3.23
N PHE A 88 -12.20 -1.14 3.21
CA PHE A 88 -13.11 -0.68 4.25
C PHE A 88 -13.56 -1.83 5.13
N ALA A 89 -13.28 -1.75 6.43
CA ALA A 89 -13.86 -2.66 7.42
C ALA A 89 -15.39 -2.49 7.56
N GLN A 90 -15.94 -1.34 7.15
CA GLN A 90 -17.36 -1.03 7.19
C GLN A 90 -17.81 -0.53 5.82
N ALA A 91 -18.37 -1.41 4.99
CA ALA A 91 -18.84 -1.09 3.64
C ALA A 91 -19.77 0.13 3.58
N ARG A 92 -20.61 0.36 4.62
CA ARG A 92 -21.49 1.54 4.73
C ARG A 92 -20.77 2.90 4.73
N ARG A 93 -19.44 2.92 4.87
CA ARG A 93 -18.62 4.14 4.81
C ARG A 93 -18.04 4.40 3.42
N ILE A 94 -18.35 3.55 2.45
CA ILE A 94 -18.00 3.76 1.05
C ILE A 94 -19.07 4.68 0.45
N TYR A 95 -18.69 5.93 0.24
CA TYR A 95 -19.56 6.93 -0.36
C TYR A 95 -19.37 6.98 -1.89
N PRO A 96 -20.39 7.41 -2.67
CA PRO A 96 -20.28 7.51 -4.13
C PRO A 96 -19.06 8.31 -4.60
N GLU A 97 -18.74 9.41 -3.93
CA GLU A 97 -17.62 10.28 -4.30
C GLU A 97 -16.26 9.58 -4.14
N ILE A 98 -16.14 8.61 -3.23
CA ILE A 98 -14.94 7.77 -3.08
C ILE A 98 -14.81 6.84 -4.29
N ILE A 99 -15.91 6.23 -4.70
CA ILE A 99 -15.93 5.32 -5.86
C ILE A 99 -15.55 6.11 -7.13
N ASP A 100 -16.12 7.31 -7.30
CA ASP A 100 -15.84 8.18 -8.45
C ASP A 100 -14.37 8.61 -8.49
N ALA A 101 -13.79 9.00 -7.36
CA ALA A 101 -12.38 9.37 -7.28
C ALA A 101 -11.44 8.19 -7.60
N TYR A 102 -11.76 6.98 -7.12
CA TYR A 102 -11.02 5.77 -7.49
C TYR A 102 -11.16 5.45 -8.98
N LEU A 103 -12.35 5.64 -9.56
CA LEU A 103 -12.60 5.37 -10.97
C LEU A 103 -11.85 6.35 -11.86
N GLU A 104 -11.87 7.63 -11.50
CA GLU A 104 -11.10 8.67 -12.20
C GLU A 104 -9.61 8.34 -12.20
N SER A 105 -9.04 7.93 -11.06
CA SER A 105 -7.64 7.53 -10.97
C SER A 105 -7.32 6.28 -11.79
N ALA A 106 -8.16 5.23 -11.66
CA ALA A 106 -7.94 3.94 -12.33
C ALA A 106 -8.07 4.01 -13.86
N THR A 107 -8.75 5.03 -14.38
CA THR A 107 -8.98 5.24 -15.83
C THR A 107 -8.01 6.23 -16.47
N GLN A 108 -7.09 6.83 -15.71
CA GLN A 108 -6.05 7.69 -16.29
C GLN A 108 -5.17 6.94 -17.28
N PRO A 109 -4.64 7.61 -18.33
CA PRO A 109 -3.65 7.02 -19.21
C PRO A 109 -2.48 6.47 -18.39
N ARG A 110 -2.09 5.21 -18.63
CA ARG A 110 -0.98 4.53 -17.95
C ARG A 110 -1.23 4.20 -16.46
N ALA A 111 -2.47 4.29 -15.98
CA ALA A 111 -2.82 3.87 -14.62
C ALA A 111 -2.54 2.37 -14.40
N GLU A 112 -2.59 1.55 -15.45
CA GLU A 112 -2.35 0.11 -15.37
C GLU A 112 -0.95 -0.24 -14.85
N TYR A 113 0.07 0.62 -15.07
CA TYR A 113 1.43 0.31 -14.60
C TYR A 113 1.53 0.31 -13.08
N ALA A 114 0.94 1.32 -12.43
CA ALA A 114 0.94 1.40 -10.97
C ALA A 114 0.20 0.19 -10.35
N ALA A 115 -0.97 -0.13 -10.88
CA ALA A 115 -1.76 -1.25 -10.39
C ALA A 115 -1.08 -2.60 -10.67
N LEU A 116 -0.56 -2.83 -11.88
CA LEU A 116 0.09 -4.09 -12.22
C LEU A 116 1.39 -4.29 -11.44
N SER A 117 2.19 -3.24 -11.23
CA SER A 117 3.39 -3.34 -10.39
C SER A 117 3.06 -3.63 -8.93
N PHE A 118 1.95 -3.10 -8.41
CA PHE A 118 1.45 -3.48 -7.09
C PHE A 118 1.04 -4.96 -7.05
N VAL A 119 0.24 -5.43 -8.01
CA VAL A 119 -0.24 -6.82 -8.03
C VAL A 119 0.89 -7.84 -8.25
N ARG A 120 1.89 -7.53 -9.09
CA ARG A 120 3.08 -8.37 -9.29
C ARG A 120 4.02 -8.37 -8.09
N GLY A 121 3.85 -7.42 -7.18
CA GLY A 121 4.71 -7.24 -6.02
C GLY A 121 6.09 -6.69 -6.38
N ASP A 122 6.20 -5.89 -7.44
CA ASP A 122 7.46 -5.28 -7.88
C ASP A 122 8.08 -4.40 -6.78
N LEU A 123 7.24 -3.86 -5.89
CA LEU A 123 7.61 -3.01 -4.78
C LEU A 123 7.51 -3.71 -3.41
N CYS A 124 7.23 -5.01 -3.36
CA CYS A 124 7.13 -5.74 -2.10
C CYS A 124 8.50 -5.95 -1.46
N PHE A 125 8.57 -5.83 -0.14
CA PHE A 125 9.74 -6.11 0.68
C PHE A 125 9.30 -6.47 2.09
N ASP A 126 10.22 -6.98 2.91
CA ASP A 126 9.96 -7.27 4.31
C ASP A 126 10.19 -6.02 5.15
N LEU A 127 9.11 -5.33 5.54
CA LEU A 127 9.19 -4.13 6.38
C LEU A 127 9.80 -4.44 7.74
N ALA A 128 9.59 -5.64 8.29
CA ALA A 128 10.02 -5.99 9.63
C ALA A 128 11.55 -5.88 9.80
N GLN A 129 12.30 -6.03 8.70
CA GLN A 129 13.76 -5.87 8.69
C GLN A 129 14.21 -4.43 8.90
N PHE A 130 13.36 -3.44 8.62
CA PHE A 130 13.68 -2.02 8.72
C PHE A 130 13.19 -1.38 10.02
N ILE A 131 12.18 -1.97 10.67
CA ILE A 131 11.59 -1.41 11.90
C ILE A 131 12.62 -1.24 13.04
N PRO A 132 13.54 -2.20 13.30
CA PRO A 132 14.54 -2.04 14.36
C PRO A 132 15.51 -0.86 14.17
N ASP A 133 15.74 -0.45 12.91
CA ASP A 133 16.66 0.63 12.56
C ASP A 133 15.99 2.02 12.50
N LEU A 134 14.67 2.08 12.72
CA LEU A 134 13.91 3.33 12.64
C LEU A 134 14.16 4.20 13.88
N THR A 135 14.90 5.28 13.70
CA THR A 135 15.27 6.22 14.78
C THR A 135 14.34 7.43 14.89
N ILE A 136 13.52 7.68 13.87
CA ILE A 136 12.60 8.82 13.82
C ILE A 136 11.40 8.57 14.74
N ALA A 137 10.99 9.61 15.47
CA ALA A 137 9.78 9.58 16.29
C ALA A 137 8.57 9.16 15.43
N THR A 138 8.00 8.01 15.77
CA THR A 138 7.02 7.34 14.91
C THR A 138 5.83 6.88 15.72
N ALA A 139 4.63 7.26 15.28
CA ALA A 139 3.37 6.72 15.77
C ALA A 139 2.82 5.74 14.73
N ILE A 140 2.51 4.51 15.16
CA ILE A 140 1.90 3.49 14.32
C ILE A 140 0.44 3.29 14.77
N LEU A 141 -0.49 3.44 13.84
CA LEU A 141 -1.91 3.19 14.01
C LEU A 141 -2.25 1.85 13.35
N TRP A 142 -2.68 0.87 14.14
CA TRP A 142 -3.02 -0.46 13.64
C TRP A 142 -4.52 -0.72 13.65
N GLY A 143 -5.07 -1.11 12.51
CA GLY A 143 -6.47 -1.47 12.38
C GLY A 143 -6.74 -2.87 12.94
N GLU A 144 -7.76 -3.01 13.77
CA GLU A 144 -8.19 -4.30 14.32
C GLU A 144 -8.57 -5.33 13.23
N TYR A 145 -9.08 -4.84 12.09
CA TYR A 145 -9.49 -5.67 10.94
C TYR A 145 -8.45 -5.65 9.80
N ALA A 146 -7.20 -5.29 10.06
CA ALA A 146 -6.14 -5.28 9.04
C ALA A 146 -5.92 -6.71 8.47
N GLN A 147 -5.88 -6.82 7.14
CA GLN A 147 -5.77 -8.12 6.45
C GLN A 147 -4.32 -8.50 6.09
N PHE A 148 -3.48 -7.53 5.71
CA PHE A 148 -2.10 -7.82 5.25
C PHE A 148 -1.15 -8.08 6.41
N THR A 149 -1.34 -7.38 7.51
CA THR A 149 -0.56 -7.55 8.74
C THR A 149 -1.50 -7.57 9.94
N PRO A 150 -2.12 -8.72 10.26
CA PRO A 150 -3.13 -8.80 11.31
C PRO A 150 -2.51 -8.43 12.67
N TRP A 151 -3.24 -7.70 13.52
CA TRP A 151 -2.72 -7.28 14.84
C TRP A 151 -2.21 -8.43 15.74
N ARG A 152 -2.66 -9.68 15.48
CA ARG A 152 -2.25 -10.88 16.21
C ARG A 152 -0.90 -11.45 15.77
N SER A 153 -0.26 -10.94 14.72
CA SER A 153 1.04 -11.46 14.26
C SER A 153 2.22 -11.10 15.19
N GLY A 154 1.98 -10.39 16.31
CA GLY A 154 2.86 -10.44 17.48
C GLY A 154 4.19 -9.71 17.36
N VAL A 155 4.33 -8.75 16.43
CA VAL A 155 5.55 -7.94 16.33
C VAL A 155 5.19 -6.47 16.51
N VAL A 156 5.39 -6.00 17.73
CA VAL A 156 5.73 -4.61 18.08
C VAL A 156 6.99 -4.68 18.90
#